data_AF-A0A7V8ZEM2-F1
#
_entry.id   AF-A0A7V8ZEM2-F1
#
_cell.length_a   1.000
_cell.length_b   1.000
_cell.length_c   1.000
_cell.angle_alpha   90.00
_cell.angle_beta   90.00
_cell.angle_gamma   90.00
#
_symmetry.space_group_name_H-M   'P 1'
#
loop_
_entity.id
_entity.type
_entity.pdbx_description
1 polymer ?
#
loop_
_entity_poly.entity_id
_entity_poly.type
_entity_poly.pdbx_seq_one_letter_code
_entity_poly.pdbx_strand_id
1 'polypeptide(L)'
;MKHPASPAPGSAQEAAPERFSSTGSYRPLRPPETVEDRDACALYASVAKDATPTHDAIETALVALEKMLHRAGNVDGEGDGCGILIDIPRKLWAEEVRSGGHASKLALDPRFAIGHVFISRKGGDV
;
A
#
# COMPACT_ATOMS: atom_id res chain seq x y z
N MET A 1 -22.30 -51.26 -45.96
CA MET A 1 -21.31 -50.86 -44.94
C MET A 1 -21.30 -49.35 -44.85
N LYS A 2 -21.91 -48.76 -43.82
CA LYS A 2 -21.79 -47.34 -43.49
C LYS A 2 -21.17 -47.26 -42.10
N HIS A 3 -19.94 -46.74 -42.00
CA HIS A 3 -19.30 -46.49 -40.72
C HIS A 3 -19.97 -45.28 -40.06
N PRO A 4 -20.25 -45.29 -38.75
CA PRO A 4 -20.69 -44.09 -38.04
C PRO A 4 -19.50 -43.13 -37.88
N ALA A 5 -19.73 -41.85 -38.14
CA ALA A 5 -18.77 -40.78 -37.93
C ALA A 5 -18.55 -40.57 -36.41
N SER A 6 -17.29 -40.39 -36.00
CA SER A 6 -16.94 -39.99 -34.63
C SER A 6 -17.40 -38.56 -34.34
N PRO A 7 -17.81 -38.25 -33.09
CA PRO A 7 -18.16 -36.89 -32.71
C PRO A 7 -16.90 -36.01 -32.68
N ALA A 8 -17.05 -34.77 -33.15
CA ALA A 8 -16.01 -33.74 -33.06
C ALA A 8 -15.70 -33.41 -31.59
N PRO A 9 -14.44 -33.11 -31.23
CA PRO A 9 -14.11 -32.69 -29.88
C PRO A 9 -14.83 -31.37 -29.58
N GLY A 10 -15.67 -31.39 -28.56
CA GLY A 10 -16.37 -30.21 -28.06
C GLY A 10 -15.37 -29.13 -27.66
N SER A 11 -15.60 -27.92 -28.13
CA SER A 11 -14.90 -26.72 -27.68
C SER A 11 -15.03 -26.61 -26.16
N ALA A 12 -13.91 -26.74 -25.44
CA ALA A 12 -13.84 -26.41 -24.03
C ALA A 12 -14.28 -24.95 -23.88
N GLN A 13 -15.39 -24.71 -23.17
CA GLN A 13 -15.79 -23.37 -22.79
C GLN A 13 -14.75 -22.84 -21.80
N GLU A 14 -13.90 -21.92 -22.26
CA GLU A 14 -13.03 -21.12 -21.40
C GLU A 14 -13.92 -20.39 -20.39
N ALA A 15 -13.81 -20.77 -19.11
CA ALA A 15 -14.48 -20.11 -18.02
C ALA A 15 -14.03 -18.64 -17.99
N ALA A 16 -14.99 -17.72 -17.94
CA ALA A 16 -14.71 -16.29 -17.81
C ALA A 16 -13.83 -16.05 -16.57
N PRO A 17 -12.76 -15.24 -16.66
CA PRO A 17 -11.85 -15.04 -15.54
C PRO A 17 -12.60 -14.44 -14.36
N GLU A 18 -12.45 -15.04 -13.18
CA GLU A 18 -13.02 -14.52 -11.94
C GLU A 18 -12.61 -13.06 -11.74
N ARG A 19 -13.60 -12.20 -11.50
CA ARG A 19 -13.37 -10.78 -11.26
C ARG A 19 -12.72 -10.60 -9.88
N PHE A 20 -11.55 -9.97 -9.90
CA PHE A 20 -10.85 -9.27 -8.83
C PHE A 20 -10.89 -9.93 -7.44
N SER A 21 -9.80 -10.61 -7.07
CA SER A 21 -9.52 -10.99 -5.69
C SER A 21 -8.84 -9.84 -4.96
N SER A 22 -9.38 -9.42 -3.81
CA SER A 22 -8.79 -8.39 -2.94
C SER A 22 -7.49 -8.84 -2.25
N THR A 23 -7.15 -10.13 -2.34
CA THR A 23 -5.91 -10.71 -1.80
C THR A 23 -4.93 -11.15 -2.88
N GLY A 24 -5.31 -11.02 -4.16
CA GLY A 24 -4.46 -11.34 -5.30
C GLY A 24 -3.56 -10.16 -5.67
N SER A 25 -2.29 -10.42 -5.98
CA SER A 25 -1.42 -9.45 -6.64
C SER A 25 -2.02 -9.07 -8.00
N TYR A 26 -2.22 -7.78 -8.24
CA TYR A 26 -2.64 -7.29 -9.56
C TYR A 26 -1.62 -7.70 -10.62
N ARG A 27 -2.01 -8.59 -11.54
CA ARG A 27 -1.13 -9.11 -12.59
C ARG A 27 -1.81 -9.01 -13.96
N PRO A 28 -1.76 -7.84 -14.61
CA PRO A 28 -2.28 -7.70 -15.97
C PRO A 28 -1.44 -8.56 -16.91
N LEU A 29 -2.11 -9.38 -17.74
CA LEU A 29 -1.45 -10.29 -18.68
C LEU A 29 -0.64 -9.54 -19.76
N ARG A 30 -1.08 -8.34 -20.12
CA ARG A 30 -0.35 -7.34 -20.91
C ARG A 30 -0.81 -5.93 -20.51
N PRO A 31 0.10 -4.94 -20.42
CA PRO A 31 -0.31 -3.54 -20.41
C PRO A 31 -1.08 -3.21 -21.71
N PRO A 32 -2.10 -2.34 -21.67
CA PRO A 32 -2.74 -1.85 -22.89
C PRO A 32 -1.71 -1.14 -23.79
N GLU A 33 -1.75 -1.36 -25.10
CA GLU A 33 -0.83 -0.72 -26.07
C GLU A 33 -0.85 0.82 -26.04
N THR A 34 -1.89 1.40 -25.44
CA THR A 34 -2.08 2.86 -25.32
C THR A 34 -1.41 3.47 -24.09
N VAL A 35 -0.75 2.67 -23.24
CA VAL A 35 0.03 3.19 -22.12
C VAL A 35 1.45 3.46 -22.61
N GLU A 36 1.70 4.69 -23.04
CA GLU A 36 3.06 5.23 -22.98
C GLU A 36 3.48 5.18 -21.51
N ASP A 37 4.42 4.31 -21.18
CA ASP A 37 5.02 4.29 -19.85
C ASP A 37 5.71 5.63 -19.63
N ARG A 38 5.12 6.44 -18.75
CA ARG A 38 5.70 7.69 -18.28
C ARG A 38 6.03 7.44 -16.83
N ASP A 39 7.32 7.54 -16.48
CA ASP A 39 7.82 7.50 -15.09
C ASP A 39 6.94 8.42 -14.23
N ALA A 40 6.08 7.83 -13.39
CA ALA A 40 5.06 8.62 -12.74
C ALA A 40 4.67 8.04 -11.38
N CYS A 41 5.40 8.43 -10.34
CA CYS A 41 4.99 8.21 -8.95
C CYS A 41 3.66 8.91 -8.64
N ALA A 42 2.94 8.46 -7.61
CA ALA A 42 1.71 9.07 -7.14
C ALA A 42 1.91 9.75 -5.77
N LEU A 43 1.21 10.86 -5.54
CA LEU A 43 1.19 11.57 -4.27
C LEU A 43 -0.25 11.91 -3.88
N TYR A 44 -0.56 11.73 -2.60
CA TYR A 44 -1.79 12.16 -1.97
C TYR A 44 -1.44 13.03 -0.76
N ALA A 45 -2.15 14.15 -0.58
CA ALA A 45 -2.02 15.01 0.59
C ALA A 45 -3.41 15.47 1.04
N SER A 46 -3.64 15.44 2.35
CA SER A 46 -4.85 15.96 2.98
C SER A 46 -4.45 16.68 4.26
N VAL A 47 -5.07 17.83 4.51
CA VAL A 47 -4.79 18.67 5.68
C VAL A 47 -6.12 19.16 6.26
N ALA A 48 -6.35 18.86 7.54
CA ALA A 48 -7.49 19.37 8.27
C ALA A 48 -7.30 20.88 8.56
N LYS A 49 -8.22 21.72 8.08
CA LYS A 49 -8.10 23.18 8.21
C LYS A 49 -8.36 23.70 9.62
N ASP A 50 -9.08 22.93 10.43
CA ASP A 50 -9.39 23.22 11.82
C ASP A 50 -8.31 22.71 12.79
N ALA A 51 -7.27 22.05 12.26
CA ALA A 51 -6.20 21.41 13.02
C ALA A 51 -6.68 20.37 14.04
N THR A 52 -7.88 19.79 13.85
CA THR A 52 -8.37 18.71 14.70
C THR A 52 -7.76 17.38 14.25
N PRO A 53 -6.95 16.69 15.09
CA PRO A 53 -6.39 15.40 14.72
C PRO A 53 -7.48 14.31 14.73
N THR A 54 -7.60 13.56 13.63
CA THR A 54 -8.54 12.44 13.49
C THR A 54 -7.86 11.21 12.88
N HIS A 55 -8.38 10.02 13.20
CA HIS A 55 -7.89 8.77 12.61
C HIS A 55 -8.31 8.64 11.14
N ASP A 56 -9.49 9.18 10.79
CA ASP A 56 -10.06 9.17 9.44
C ASP A 56 -9.11 9.72 8.37
N ALA A 57 -8.24 10.67 8.72
CA ALA A 57 -7.23 11.20 7.81
C ALA A 57 -6.24 10.12 7.34
N ILE A 58 -5.86 9.19 8.23
CA ILE A 58 -4.98 8.06 7.94
C ILE A 58 -5.72 7.06 7.05
N GLU A 59 -6.94 6.68 7.41
CA GLU A 59 -7.75 5.74 6.63
C GLU A 59 -8.01 6.24 5.20
N THR A 60 -8.34 7.54 5.08
CA THR A 60 -8.54 8.17 3.79
C THR A 60 -7.27 8.16 2.95
N ALA A 61 -6.11 8.44 3.56
CA ALA A 61 -4.83 8.38 2.88
C ALA A 61 -4.50 6.97 2.37
N LEU A 62 -4.75 5.93 3.17
CA LEU A 62 -4.53 4.54 2.77
C LEU A 62 -5.41 4.15 1.58
N VAL A 63 -6.70 4.47 1.61
CA VAL A 63 -7.63 4.23 0.49
C VAL A 63 -7.20 5.02 -0.76
N ALA A 64 -6.70 6.24 -0.59
CA ALA A 64 -6.20 7.04 -1.70
C ALA A 64 -4.95 6.41 -2.34
N LEU A 65 -4.00 5.93 -1.53
CA LEU A 65 -2.80 5.24 -2.00
C LEU A 65 -3.14 3.95 -2.74
N GLU A 66 -4.10 3.16 -2.25
CA GLU A 66 -4.58 1.95 -2.94
C GLU A 66 -5.11 2.27 -4.34
N LYS A 67 -5.93 3.33 -4.46
CA LYS A 67 -6.47 3.78 -5.75
C LYS A 67 -5.39 4.28 -6.72
N MET A 68 -4.21 4.61 -6.21
CA MET A 68 -3.06 5.04 -6.99
C MET A 68 -2.14 3.89 -7.42
N LEU A 69 -2.47 2.62 -7.15
CA LEU A 69 -1.61 1.46 -7.49
C LEU A 69 -1.27 1.37 -9.00
N HIS A 70 -2.15 1.88 -9.87
CA HIS A 70 -1.89 1.97 -11.32
C HIS A 70 -0.70 2.90 -11.69
N ARG A 71 -0.10 3.58 -10.70
CA ARG A 71 1.06 4.47 -10.79
C ARG A 71 2.26 3.94 -10.00
N ALA A 72 2.16 2.75 -9.42
CA ALA A 72 3.23 2.11 -8.66
C ALA A 72 3.96 1.10 -9.53
N GLY A 73 5.29 1.08 -9.44
CA GLY A 73 6.09 0.00 -10.01
C GLY A 73 5.93 -1.27 -9.19
N ASN A 74 5.84 -2.40 -9.89
CA ASN A 74 5.78 -3.73 -9.29
C ASN A 74 6.44 -4.75 -10.21
N VAL A 75 7.39 -5.51 -9.68
CA VAL A 75 8.10 -6.58 -10.38
C VAL A 75 7.91 -7.87 -9.59
N ASP A 76 7.39 -8.92 -10.22
CA ASP A 76 7.16 -10.23 -9.59
C ASP A 76 6.36 -10.21 -8.27
N GLY A 77 5.51 -9.19 -8.08
CA GLY A 77 4.69 -9.03 -6.87
C GLY A 77 5.38 -8.24 -5.76
N GLU A 78 6.59 -7.74 -6.00
CA GLU A 78 7.30 -6.79 -5.16
C GLU A 78 7.13 -5.36 -5.69
N GLY A 79 6.64 -4.45 -4.84
CA GLY A 79 6.49 -3.04 -5.18
C GLY A 79 7.73 -2.21 -4.82
N ASP A 80 7.97 -1.13 -5.56
CA ASP A 80 9.15 -0.26 -5.38
C ASP A 80 9.13 0.55 -4.07
N GLY A 81 7.97 0.63 -3.42
CA GLY A 81 7.79 1.26 -2.11
C GLY A 81 6.60 2.21 -2.04
N CYS A 82 6.01 2.33 -0.85
CA CYS A 82 4.99 3.32 -0.52
C CYS A 82 5.15 3.75 0.94
N GLY A 83 4.58 4.90 1.29
CA GLY A 83 4.64 5.40 2.66
C GLY A 83 3.62 6.50 2.92
N ILE A 84 3.40 6.75 4.21
CA ILE A 84 2.58 7.85 4.70
C ILE A 84 3.41 8.68 5.67
N LEU A 85 3.35 10.00 5.54
CA LEU A 85 3.85 10.94 6.53
C LEU A 85 2.65 11.52 7.28
N ILE A 86 2.68 11.43 8.60
CA ILE A 86 1.65 11.97 9.49
C ILE A 86 2.28 12.89 10.53
N ASP A 87 1.46 13.73 11.15
CA ASP A 87 1.84 14.41 12.38
C ASP A 87 2.17 13.40 13.49
N ILE A 88 2.95 13.86 14.47
CA ILE A 88 3.31 13.03 15.64
C ILE A 88 2.01 12.54 16.31
N PRO A 89 1.79 11.21 16.46
CA PRO A 89 0.63 10.68 17.15
C PRO A 89 0.80 10.85 18.67
N ARG A 90 0.61 12.08 19.14
CA ARG A 90 0.94 12.54 20.50
C ARG A 90 0.36 11.66 21.60
N LYS A 91 -0.85 11.12 21.41
CA LYS A 91 -1.50 10.22 22.36
C LYS A 91 -0.70 8.92 22.54
N LEU A 92 -0.31 8.27 21.44
CA LEU A 92 0.48 7.03 21.48
C LEU A 92 1.85 7.28 22.11
N TRP A 93 2.51 8.39 21.75
CA TRP A 93 3.79 8.75 22.35
C TRP A 93 3.69 9.12 23.83
N ALA A 94 2.59 9.74 24.27
CA ALA A 94 2.35 10.01 25.68
C ALA A 94 2.22 8.72 26.50
N GLU A 95 1.63 7.67 25.92
CA GLU A 95 1.54 6.33 26.51
C GLU A 95 2.93 5.66 26.57
N GLU A 96 3.71 5.73 25.48
CA GLU A 96 5.05 5.15 25.41
C GLU A 96 6.04 5.83 26.37
N VAL A 97 6.06 7.17 26.40
CA VAL A 97 6.89 7.98 27.32
C VAL A 97 6.57 7.62 28.78
N ARG A 98 5.28 7.42 29.10
CA ARG A 98 4.86 6.98 30.44
C ARG A 98 5.30 5.56 30.74
N SER A 99 5.20 4.65 29.77
CA SER A 99 5.70 3.27 29.88
C SER A 99 7.19 3.24 30.19
N GLY A 100 7.97 4.15 29.59
CA GLY A 100 9.39 4.36 29.87
C GLY A 100 9.72 5.03 31.21
N GLY A 101 8.73 5.32 32.06
CA GLY A 101 8.92 5.91 33.39
C GLY A 101 9.04 7.44 33.41
N HIS A 102 8.68 8.11 32.32
CA HIS A 102 8.73 9.57 32.22
C HIS A 102 7.33 10.22 32.27
N ALA A 103 7.29 11.54 32.45
CA ALA A 103 6.03 12.27 32.45
C ALA A 103 5.42 12.33 31.04
N SER A 104 4.21 11.81 30.86
CA SER A 104 3.51 11.76 29.56
C SER A 104 3.41 13.11 28.84
N LYS A 105 3.34 14.22 29.59
CA LYS A 105 3.31 15.59 29.04
C LYS A 105 4.54 15.95 28.20
N LEU A 106 5.67 15.23 28.34
CA LEU A 106 6.84 15.44 27.48
C LEU A 106 6.49 15.20 26.02
N ALA A 107 5.59 14.27 25.71
CA ALA A 107 5.12 14.04 24.35
C ALA A 107 4.36 15.24 23.77
N LEU A 108 3.90 16.19 24.59
CA LEU A 108 3.21 17.41 24.14
C LEU A 108 4.14 18.64 24.05
N ASP A 109 5.40 18.51 24.48
CA ASP A 109 6.36 19.60 24.39
C ASP A 109 6.64 19.96 22.92
N PRO A 110 6.68 21.25 22.54
CA PRO A 110 7.02 21.67 21.17
C PRO A 110 8.40 21.19 20.71
N ARG A 111 9.32 20.87 21.63
CA ARG A 111 10.66 20.35 21.36
C ARG A 111 10.70 18.82 21.31
N PHE A 112 9.59 18.14 21.57
CA PHE A 112 9.51 16.68 21.45
C PHE A 112 9.61 16.30 19.97
N ALA A 113 10.58 15.43 19.67
CA ALA A 113 10.89 14.98 18.33
C ALA A 113 11.03 13.46 18.29
N ILE A 114 10.77 12.88 17.13
CA ILE A 114 10.88 11.44 16.86
C ILE A 114 11.75 11.26 15.63
N GLY A 115 12.74 10.37 15.73
CA GLY A 115 13.50 9.89 14.59
C GLY A 115 13.05 8.49 14.19
N HIS A 116 12.60 8.32 12.95
CA HIS A 116 12.45 7.01 12.33
C HIS A 116 13.76 6.68 11.60
N VAL A 117 14.53 5.72 12.12
CA VAL A 117 15.86 5.38 11.62
C VAL A 117 15.89 3.92 11.20
N PHE A 118 16.42 3.64 10.00
CA PHE A 118 16.73 2.28 9.58
C PHE A 118 18.11 1.89 10.09
N ILE A 119 18.17 0.77 10.81
CA ILE A 119 19.41 0.18 11.34
C ILE A 119 19.71 -1.15 10.62
N SER A 120 20.99 -1.50 10.51
CA SER A 120 21.38 -2.80 9.95
C SER A 120 20.79 -3.94 10.77
N ARG A 121 20.13 -4.89 10.11
CA ARG A 121 19.55 -6.07 10.77
C ARG A 121 20.59 -7.05 11.31
N LYS A 122 21.82 -7.02 10.78
CA LYS A 122 22.86 -8.01 11.12
C LYS A 122 23.72 -7.61 12.33
N GLY A 123 23.52 -6.42 12.91
CA GLY A 123 24.49 -5.82 13.83
C GLY A 123 25.71 -5.35 13.02
N GLY A 124 26.12 -4.10 13.21
CA GLY A 124 27.21 -3.53 12.41
C GLY A 124 28.57 -4.08 12.84
N ASP A 125 29.20 -4.86 11.97
CA ASP A 125 30.64 -4.77 11.77
C ASP A 125 30.82 -4.03 10.44
N VAL A 126 31.25 -2.76 10.53
CA VAL A 126 31.69 -1.95 9.38
C VAL A 126 33.12 -2.29 9.06
#